data_AF-A0A6A6EG29-F1
#
_entry.id   AF-A0A6A6EG29-F1
#
_cell.length_a   1.000
_cell.length_b   1.000
_cell.length_c   1.000
_cell.angle_alpha   90.00
_cell.angle_beta   90.00
_cell.angle_gamma   90.00
#
_symmetry.space_group_name_H-M   'P 1'
#
loop_
_entity.id
_entity.type
_entity.pdbx_description
1 polymer ?
#
loop_
_entity_poly.entity_id
_entity_poly.type
_entity_poly.pdbx_seq_one_letter_code
_entity_poly.pdbx_strand_id
1 'polypeptide(L)'
;MSENGWTTNEIGAEWLEHFDMHTKNRTVGVNRLLILDGHESHESLKFQLLCKKKNILTLCMPSHTSHLLQPLDVGCFAPLKRAYGEEVDKLVRNHIFHVTKLDFLPLFKAAYLASITESNIRGGFRGTGLIPFDPDVVLSNLDVRLQTPELPTEATPWEPQT
;
A
#
# COMPACT_ATOMS: atom_id res chain seq x y z
N MET A 1 -13.96 -12.40 -7.90
CA MET A 1 -13.80 -12.16 -6.45
C MET A 1 -13.93 -13.50 -5.75
N SER A 2 -13.12 -13.78 -4.74
CA SER A 2 -13.23 -15.01 -3.95
C SER A 2 -14.51 -15.01 -3.11
N GLU A 3 -15.00 -16.19 -2.72
CA GLU A 3 -16.20 -16.34 -1.90
C GLU A 3 -16.04 -15.74 -0.49
N ASN A 4 -14.81 -15.59 0.00
CA ASN A 4 -14.52 -15.02 1.32
C ASN A 4 -14.09 -13.55 1.28
N GLY A 5 -14.03 -12.92 0.09
CA GLY A 5 -13.61 -11.52 -0.05
C GLY A 5 -12.10 -11.26 0.10
N TRP A 6 -11.29 -12.30 0.32
CA TRP A 6 -9.83 -12.19 0.41
C TRP A 6 -9.14 -12.44 -0.92
N THR A 7 -8.05 -11.73 -1.20
CA THR A 7 -7.24 -11.98 -2.40
C THR A 7 -6.59 -13.37 -2.28
N THR A 8 -6.91 -14.27 -3.23
CA THR A 8 -6.20 -15.56 -3.37
C THR A 8 -5.03 -15.43 -4.34
N ASN A 9 -4.15 -16.42 -4.37
CA ASN A 9 -3.02 -16.45 -5.30
C ASN A 9 -3.46 -16.40 -6.77
N GLU A 10 -4.60 -17.00 -7.10
CA GLU A 10 -5.20 -17.00 -8.44
C GLU A 10 -5.66 -15.59 -8.81
N ILE A 11 -6.38 -14.93 -7.90
CA ILE A 11 -6.87 -13.56 -8.09
C ILE A 11 -5.70 -12.58 -8.21
N GLY A 12 -4.63 -12.78 -7.43
CA GLY A 12 -3.40 -11.98 -7.54
C GLY A 12 -2.73 -12.12 -8.91
N ALA A 13 -2.71 -13.33 -9.47
CA ALA A 13 -2.17 -13.57 -10.81
C ALA A 13 -3.03 -12.93 -11.92
N GLU A 14 -4.36 -13.07 -11.83
CA GLU A 14 -5.29 -12.41 -12.75
C GLU A 14 -5.19 -10.88 -12.69
N TRP A 15 -5.07 -10.34 -11.47
CA TRP A 15 -4.84 -8.92 -11.28
C TRP A 15 -3.52 -8.47 -11.94
N LEU A 16 -2.46 -9.27 -11.84
CA LEU A 16 -1.17 -8.94 -12.46
C LEU A 16 -1.25 -8.96 -14.00
N GLU A 17 -2.04 -9.88 -14.57
CA GLU A 17 -2.34 -9.88 -16.02
C GLU A 17 -3.02 -8.58 -16.44
N HIS A 18 -4.05 -8.15 -15.70
CA HIS A 18 -4.73 -6.89 -15.93
C HIS A 18 -3.79 -5.69 -15.74
N PHE A 19 -3.01 -5.65 -14.66
CA PHE A 19 -2.00 -4.62 -14.41
C PHE A 19 -1.01 -4.50 -15.58
N ASP A 20 -0.52 -5.63 -16.08
CA ASP A 20 0.39 -5.65 -17.21
C ASP A 20 -0.25 -5.07 -18.47
N MET A 21 -1.46 -5.52 -18.80
CA MET A 21 -2.23 -5.06 -19.96
C MET A 21 -2.39 -3.53 -19.99
N HIS A 22 -2.62 -2.91 -18.83
CA HIS A 22 -2.87 -1.47 -18.73
C HIS A 22 -1.61 -0.61 -18.54
N THR A 23 -0.47 -1.20 -18.15
CA THR A 23 0.76 -0.44 -17.85
C THR A 23 1.91 -0.69 -18.82
N LYS A 24 1.90 -1.80 -19.57
CA LYS A 24 3.03 -2.21 -20.43
C LYS A 24 3.42 -1.14 -21.45
N ASN A 25 2.43 -0.53 -22.10
CA ASN A 25 2.65 0.51 -23.13
C ASN A 25 3.14 1.84 -22.54
N ARG A 26 3.17 1.98 -21.21
CA ARG A 26 3.67 3.17 -20.49
C ARG A 26 5.07 2.95 -19.90
N THR A 27 5.70 1.82 -20.20
CA THR A 27 7.04 1.48 -19.70
C THR A 27 8.08 2.42 -20.29
N VAL A 28 8.94 2.98 -19.44
CA VAL A 28 10.15 3.70 -19.85
C VAL A 28 11.35 2.80 -19.52
N GLY A 29 12.15 2.46 -20.54
CA GLY A 29 13.22 1.48 -20.40
C GLY A 29 12.73 0.04 -20.50
N VAL A 30 13.31 -0.87 -19.69
CA VAL A 30 13.09 -2.32 -19.81
C VAL A 30 12.14 -2.86 -18.74
N ASN A 31 12.17 -2.28 -17.52
CA ASN A 31 11.47 -2.82 -16.36
C ASN A 31 10.42 -1.83 -15.81
N ARG A 32 9.36 -2.36 -15.20
CA ARG A 32 8.45 -1.60 -14.34
C ARG A 32 8.63 -2.02 -12.89
N LEU A 33 8.60 -1.06 -11.97
CA LEU A 33 8.62 -1.35 -10.54
C LEU A 33 7.18 -1.42 -10.00
N LEU A 34 6.87 -2.50 -9.29
CA LEU A 34 5.63 -2.71 -8.55
C LEU A 34 5.95 -2.77 -7.06
N ILE A 35 5.42 -1.83 -6.29
CA ILE A 35 5.62 -1.73 -4.85
C ILE A 35 4.42 -2.38 -4.17
N LEU A 36 4.69 -3.31 -3.26
CA LEU A 36 3.68 -4.15 -2.61
C LEU A 36 3.76 -3.97 -1.10
N ASP A 37 2.61 -4.01 -0.44
CA ASP A 37 2.60 -4.25 1.00
C ASP A 37 3.04 -5.70 1.26
N GLY A 38 3.60 -5.96 2.44
CA GLY A 38 4.10 -7.30 2.82
C GLY A 38 2.99 -8.33 3.05
N HIS A 39 1.88 -8.26 2.32
CA HIS A 39 0.77 -9.18 2.45
C HIS A 39 1.09 -10.53 1.79
N GLU A 40 0.78 -11.62 2.50
CA GLU A 40 1.18 -13.01 2.18
C GLU A 40 0.79 -13.47 0.76
N SER A 41 -0.29 -12.91 0.19
CA SER A 41 -0.75 -13.21 -1.18
C SER A 41 0.23 -12.82 -2.29
N HIS A 42 1.15 -11.89 -2.02
CA HIS A 42 2.18 -11.45 -2.97
C HIS A 42 3.43 -12.32 -2.95
N GLU A 43 3.55 -13.24 -2.00
CA GLU A 43 4.74 -14.09 -1.81
C GLU A 43 4.67 -15.41 -2.59
N SER A 44 3.57 -15.67 -3.32
CA SER A 44 3.45 -16.90 -4.09
C SER A 44 4.48 -16.95 -5.23
N LEU A 45 5.14 -18.11 -5.38
CA LEU A 45 6.11 -18.36 -6.45
C LEU A 45 5.52 -18.08 -7.85
N LYS A 46 4.25 -18.40 -8.05
CA LYS A 46 3.53 -18.16 -9.30
C LYS A 46 3.47 -16.67 -9.63
N PHE A 47 3.17 -15.82 -8.64
CA PHE A 47 3.12 -14.37 -8.83
C PHE A 47 4.51 -13.82 -9.19
N GLN A 48 5.55 -14.22 -8.45
CA GLN A 48 6.92 -13.77 -8.71
C GLN A 48 7.43 -14.20 -10.10
N LEU A 49 7.17 -15.44 -10.52
CA LEU A 49 7.53 -15.92 -11.86
C LEU A 49 6.80 -15.14 -12.95
N LEU A 50 5.53 -14.79 -12.73
CA LEU A 50 4.74 -14.01 -13.68
C LEU A 50 5.26 -12.57 -13.79
N CYS A 51 5.61 -11.93 -12.67
CA CYS A 51 6.28 -10.63 -12.64
C CYS A 51 7.59 -10.67 -13.44
N LYS A 52 8.44 -11.66 -13.19
CA LYS A 52 9.71 -11.84 -13.91
C LYS A 52 9.50 -12.01 -15.42
N LYS A 53 8.53 -12.83 -15.83
CA LYS A 53 8.18 -13.03 -17.25
C LYS A 53 7.73 -11.74 -17.94
N LYS A 54 7.13 -10.81 -17.19
CA LYS A 54 6.57 -9.54 -17.69
C LYS A 54 7.51 -8.34 -17.49
N ASN A 55 8.76 -8.56 -17.07
CA ASN A 55 9.73 -7.50 -16.73
C ASN A 55 9.17 -6.53 -15.68
N ILE A 56 8.48 -7.07 -14.66
CA ILE A 56 7.98 -6.34 -13.51
C ILE A 56 8.87 -6.72 -12.32
N LEU A 57 9.57 -5.73 -11.76
CA LEU A 57 10.33 -5.86 -10.53
C LEU A 57 9.38 -5.60 -9.36
N THR A 58 9.35 -6.51 -8.40
CA THR A 58 8.56 -6.35 -7.17
C THR A 58 9.45 -5.84 -6.04
N LEU A 59 8.99 -4.81 -5.33
CA LEU A 59 9.59 -4.34 -4.09
C LEU A 59 8.55 -4.44 -2.97
N CYS A 60 8.79 -5.32 -2.01
CA CYS A 60 7.94 -5.43 -0.83
C CYS A 60 8.41 -4.44 0.24
N MET A 61 7.47 -3.67 0.80
CA MET A 61 7.75 -2.77 1.90
C MET A 61 7.96 -3.55 3.21
N PRO A 62 8.83 -3.08 4.13
CA PRO A 62 8.94 -3.67 5.46
C PRO A 62 7.60 -3.64 6.21
N SER A 63 7.40 -4.61 7.11
CA SER A 63 6.18 -4.68 7.92
C SER A 63 5.90 -3.37 8.66
N HIS A 64 4.61 -2.99 8.72
CA HIS A 64 4.12 -1.79 9.41
C HIS A 64 4.63 -0.44 8.86
N THR A 65 5.22 -0.40 7.67
CA THR A 65 5.73 0.84 7.07
C THR A 65 4.84 1.46 5.97
N SER A 66 3.67 0.88 5.69
CA SER A 66 2.76 1.39 4.63
C SER A 66 2.43 2.88 4.79
N HIS A 67 2.15 3.33 6.01
CA HIS A 67 1.88 4.75 6.31
C HIS A 67 3.03 5.71 5.99
N LEU A 68 4.25 5.21 5.76
CA LEU A 68 5.44 5.99 5.39
C LEU A 68 5.85 5.78 3.93
N LEU A 69 5.78 4.54 3.44
CA LEU A 69 6.36 4.12 2.17
C LEU A 69 5.34 3.89 1.06
N GLN A 70 4.05 3.77 1.38
CA GLN A 70 3.00 3.45 0.41
C GLN A 70 2.40 4.73 -0.17
N PRO A 71 2.63 5.06 -1.46
CA PRO A 71 2.18 6.34 -2.03
C PRO A 71 0.66 6.53 -1.98
N LEU A 72 -0.08 5.42 -2.04
CA LEU A 72 -1.53 5.44 -1.94
C LEU A 72 -2.01 5.88 -0.56
N ASP A 73 -1.37 5.39 0.52
CA ASP A 73 -1.72 5.76 1.89
C ASP A 73 -1.34 7.22 2.18
N VAL A 74 -0.13 7.62 1.75
CA VAL A 74 0.41 8.97 2.00
C VAL A 74 -0.33 10.06 1.20
N GLY A 75 -0.68 9.80 -0.06
CA GLY A 75 -1.16 10.84 -0.97
C GLY A 75 -2.59 10.71 -1.48
N CYS A 76 -3.13 9.49 -1.60
CA CYS A 76 -4.35 9.26 -2.39
C CYS A 76 -5.57 8.91 -1.54
N PHE A 77 -5.42 8.14 -0.47
CA PHE A 77 -6.55 7.63 0.29
C PHE A 77 -7.23 8.69 1.15
N ALA A 78 -6.49 9.66 1.72
CA ALA A 78 -7.13 10.72 2.49
C ALA A 78 -8.03 11.60 1.61
N PRO A 79 -7.57 12.10 0.43
CA PRO A 79 -8.44 12.79 -0.52
C PRO A 79 -9.62 11.95 -1.00
N LEU A 80 -9.41 10.65 -1.26
CA LEU A 80 -10.48 9.74 -1.70
C LEU A 80 -11.57 9.57 -0.63
N LYS A 81 -11.17 9.35 0.64
CA LYS A 81 -12.12 9.24 1.76
C LYS A 81 -12.94 10.51 1.93
N ARG A 82 -12.29 11.68 1.80
CA ARG A 82 -12.98 12.98 1.85
C ARG A 82 -13.97 13.14 0.71
N ALA A 83 -13.55 12.92 -0.53
CA ALA A 83 -14.42 13.03 -1.70
C ALA A 83 -15.60 12.05 -1.62
N TYR A 84 -15.37 10.83 -1.16
CA TYR A 84 -16.44 9.86 -0.94
C TYR A 84 -17.42 10.32 0.15
N GLY A 85 -16.93 10.88 1.25
CA GLY A 85 -17.77 11.50 2.28
C GLY A 85 -18.65 12.62 1.71
N GLU A 86 -18.11 13.47 0.84
CA GLU A 86 -18.87 14.53 0.17
C GLU A 86 -19.97 13.98 -0.75
N GLU A 87 -19.74 12.86 -1.44
CA GLU A 87 -20.77 12.18 -2.24
C GLU A 87 -21.87 11.58 -1.36
N VAL A 88 -21.51 10.98 -0.22
CA VAL A 88 -22.49 10.47 0.76
C VAL A 88 -23.30 11.62 1.35
N ASP A 89 -22.68 12.76 1.67
CA ASP A 89 -23.38 13.94 2.20
C ASP A 89 -24.42 14.49 1.22
N LYS A 90 -24.19 14.39 -0.10
CA LYS A 90 -25.21 14.73 -1.11
C LYS A 90 -26.44 13.84 -1.01
N LEU A 91 -26.26 12.54 -0.78
CA LEU A 91 -27.38 11.61 -0.58
C LEU A 91 -28.15 11.94 0.70
N VAL A 92 -27.44 12.21 1.78
CA VAL A 92 -28.05 12.59 3.07
C VAL A 92 -28.89 13.87 2.92
N ARG A 93 -28.39 14.88 2.18
CA ARG A 93 -29.16 16.10 1.86
C ARG A 93 -30.45 15.83 1.06
N ASN A 94 -30.48 14.74 0.30
CA ASN A 94 -31.66 14.28 -0.44
C ASN A 94 -32.52 13.28 0.36
N HIS A 95 -32.34 13.21 1.69
CA HIS A 95 -33.04 12.29 2.59
C HIS A 95 -32.79 10.79 2.33
N ILE A 96 -31.65 10.45 1.72
CA ILE A 96 -31.19 9.07 1.55
C ILE A 96 -30.11 8.80 2.61
N PHE A 97 -30.44 7.97 3.60
CA PHE A 97 -29.58 7.72 4.78
C PHE A 97 -28.87 6.37 4.76
N HIS A 98 -29.01 5.60 3.68
CA HIS A 98 -28.36 4.31 3.51
C HIS A 98 -27.73 4.20 2.13
N VAL A 99 -26.54 3.62 2.06
CA VAL A 99 -25.82 3.35 0.82
C VAL A 99 -25.86 1.85 0.58
N THR A 100 -26.53 1.43 -0.48
CA THR A 100 -26.53 0.02 -0.88
C THR A 100 -25.27 -0.31 -1.69
N LYS A 101 -25.02 -1.60 -1.96
CA LYS A 101 -23.94 -2.02 -2.86
C LYS A 101 -24.08 -1.42 -4.27
N LEU A 102 -25.31 -1.19 -4.73
CA LEU A 102 -25.57 -0.59 -6.04
C LEU A 102 -25.25 0.91 -6.04
N ASP A 103 -25.46 1.59 -4.91
CA ASP A 103 -25.13 3.01 -4.74
C ASP A 103 -23.61 3.23 -4.55
N PHE A 104 -22.93 2.26 -3.92
CA PHE A 104 -21.49 2.35 -3.66
C PHE A 104 -20.68 2.57 -4.93
N LEU A 105 -20.92 1.79 -5.99
CA LEU A 105 -20.08 1.84 -7.20
C LEU A 105 -20.14 3.20 -7.91
N PRO A 106 -21.32 3.82 -8.17
CA PRO A 106 -21.41 5.17 -8.71
C PRO A 106 -20.74 6.23 -7.81
N LEU A 107 -21.00 6.21 -6.50
CA LEU A 107 -20.42 7.18 -5.56
C LEU A 107 -18.90 7.05 -5.50
N PHE A 108 -18.41 5.83 -5.40
CA PHE A 108 -16.97 5.53 -5.41
C PHE A 108 -16.33 5.97 -6.71
N LYS A 109 -16.96 5.72 -7.87
CA LYS A 109 -16.46 6.18 -9.16
C LYS A 109 -16.36 7.71 -9.23
N ALA A 110 -17.37 8.43 -8.75
CA ALA A 110 -17.36 9.89 -8.69
C ALA A 110 -16.22 10.40 -7.79
N ALA A 111 -16.11 9.86 -6.58
CA ALA A 111 -15.04 10.20 -5.64
C ALA A 111 -13.65 9.88 -6.21
N TYR A 112 -13.48 8.71 -6.83
CA TYR A 112 -12.22 8.28 -7.45
C TYR A 112 -11.76 9.26 -8.54
N LEU A 113 -12.66 9.68 -9.43
CA LEU A 113 -12.32 10.64 -10.49
C LEU A 113 -11.98 12.02 -9.92
N ALA A 114 -12.60 12.43 -8.82
CA ALA A 114 -12.31 13.69 -8.16
C ALA A 114 -10.99 13.67 -7.37
N SER A 115 -10.59 12.51 -6.83
CA SER A 115 -9.46 12.42 -5.89
C SER A 115 -8.19 11.78 -6.45
N ILE A 116 -8.29 10.84 -7.39
CA ILE A 116 -7.12 10.14 -7.98
C ILE A 116 -6.59 10.96 -9.15
N THR A 117 -6.09 12.15 -8.83
CA THR A 117 -5.54 13.11 -9.78
C THR A 117 -4.02 12.94 -9.89
N GLU A 118 -3.45 13.40 -11.00
CA GLU A 118 -2.00 13.40 -11.19
C GLU A 118 -1.26 14.15 -10.06
N SER A 119 -1.82 15.25 -9.57
CA SER A 119 -1.25 16.01 -8.46
C SER A 119 -1.16 15.18 -7.18
N ASN A 120 -2.24 14.47 -6.83
CA ASN A 120 -2.26 13.63 -5.62
C ASN A 120 -1.35 12.42 -5.77
N ILE A 121 -1.31 11.80 -6.95
CA ILE A 121 -0.42 10.66 -7.24
C ILE A 121 1.04 11.11 -7.10
N ARG A 122 1.45 12.18 -7.79
CA ARG A 122 2.82 12.73 -7.70
C ARG A 122 3.14 13.18 -6.27
N GLY A 123 2.16 13.76 -5.57
CA GLY A 123 2.27 14.13 -4.16
C GLY A 123 2.55 12.94 -3.25
N GLY A 124 1.84 11.83 -3.44
CA GLY A 124 2.07 10.58 -2.72
C GLY A 124 3.48 10.03 -2.94
N PHE A 125 3.93 9.94 -4.18
CA PHE A 125 5.29 9.46 -4.50
C PHE A 125 6.41 10.34 -3.92
N ARG A 126 6.19 11.66 -3.91
CA ARG A 126 7.12 12.60 -3.28
C ARG A 126 7.10 12.47 -1.76
N GLY A 127 5.91 12.32 -1.16
CA GLY A 127 5.73 12.16 0.28
C GLY A 127 6.31 10.86 0.85
N THR A 128 6.48 9.83 0.02
CA THR A 128 7.18 8.59 0.39
C THR A 128 8.67 8.62 0.05
N GLY A 129 9.20 9.73 -0.48
CA GLY A 129 10.60 9.83 -0.89
C GLY A 129 11.02 8.90 -2.02
N LEU A 130 10.07 8.40 -2.82
CA LEU A 130 10.36 7.44 -3.88
C LEU A 130 10.66 8.13 -5.21
N ILE A 131 9.86 9.16 -5.56
CA ILE A 131 10.03 9.94 -6.80
C ILE A 131 9.83 11.44 -6.51
N PRO A 132 10.90 12.26 -6.58
CA PRO A 132 12.30 11.84 -6.69
C PRO A 132 12.73 11.00 -5.49
N PHE A 133 13.78 10.20 -5.66
CA PHE A 133 14.32 9.40 -4.56
C PHE A 133 14.98 10.30 -3.52
N ASP A 134 14.41 10.33 -2.33
CA ASP A 134 14.83 11.15 -1.19
C ASP A 134 14.50 10.42 0.13
N PRO A 135 15.44 9.64 0.68
CA PRO A 135 15.24 8.90 1.91
C PRO A 135 14.93 9.78 3.13
N ASP A 136 15.40 11.02 3.15
CA ASP A 136 15.28 11.88 4.33
C ASP A 136 13.82 12.23 4.63
N VAL A 137 12.96 12.28 3.61
CA VAL A 137 11.51 12.45 3.74
C VAL A 137 10.90 11.39 4.68
N VAL A 138 11.42 10.17 4.65
CA VAL A 138 10.94 9.08 5.50
C VAL A 138 11.73 9.01 6.80
N LEU A 139 13.07 9.09 6.72
CA LEU A 139 13.96 8.93 7.86
C LEU A 139 13.75 10.01 8.93
N SER A 140 13.42 11.24 8.54
CA SER A 140 13.13 12.32 9.50
C SER A 140 11.87 12.07 10.34
N ASN A 141 10.98 11.18 9.90
CA ASN A 141 9.73 10.84 10.59
C ASN A 141 9.86 9.61 11.50
N LEU A 142 11.01 8.93 11.49
CA LEU A 142 11.26 7.77 12.35
C LEU A 142 11.80 8.24 13.71
N ASP A 143 11.06 8.01 14.80
CA ASP A 143 11.59 8.15 16.17
C ASP A 143 12.51 6.95 16.46
N VAL A 144 13.76 7.02 16.01
CA VAL A 144 14.75 5.96 16.23
C VAL A 144 15.22 6.01 17.68
N ARG A 145 14.47 5.35 18.57
CA ARG A 145 14.95 5.05 19.92
C ARG A 145 15.89 3.86 19.84
N LEU A 146 17.20 4.12 19.81
CA LEU A 146 18.22 3.09 19.97
C LEU A 146 18.08 2.47 21.37
N GLN A 147 17.36 1.36 21.48
CA GLN A 147 17.41 0.53 22.67
C GLN A 147 18.73 -0.22 22.65
N THR A 148 19.68 0.24 23.46
CA THR A 148 20.89 -0.54 23.75
C THR A 148 20.43 -1.72 24.62
N PRO A 149 20.72 -2.98 24.25
CA PRO A 149 20.44 -4.11 25.14
C PRO A 149 21.12 -3.82 26.49
N GLU A 150 20.36 -3.90 27.58
CA GLU A 150 20.96 -3.82 28.91
C GLU A 150 22.03 -4.91 29.00
N LEU A 151 23.26 -4.51 29.35
CA LEU A 151 24.35 -5.43 29.62
C LEU A 151 23.83 -6.48 30.62
N PRO A 152 24.02 -7.78 30.36
CA PRO A 152 23.61 -8.80 31.31
C PRO A 152 24.30 -8.52 32.65
N THR A 153 23.50 -8.19 33.67
CA THR A 153 23.95 -8.00 35.04
C THR A 153 24.75 -9.22 35.44
N GLU A 154 25.97 -9.01 35.96
CA GLU A 154 26.89 -10.08 36.37
C GLU A 154 26.12 -11.17 37.13
N ALA A 155 26.23 -12.40 36.63
CA ALA A 155 25.66 -13.56 37.29
C ALA A 155 26.20 -13.63 38.72
N THR A 156 25.29 -13.64 39.70
CA THR A 156 25.62 -13.87 41.10
C THR A 156 26.49 -15.13 41.23
N PRO A 157 27.62 -15.08 41.95
CA PRO A 157 28.49 -16.24 42.12
C PRO A 157 27.71 -17.43 42.68
N TRP A 158 27.83 -18.57 42.02
CA TRP A 158 27.25 -19.83 42.48
C TRP A 158 27.86 -20.21 43.84
N GLU A 159 27.03 -20.30 44.88
CA GLU A 159 27.41 -20.83 46.18
C GLU A 159 27.06 -22.33 46.26
N PRO A 160 28.04 -23.22 46.46
CA PRO A 160 27.77 -24.64 46.64
C PRO A 160 27.17 -24.90 48.03
N GLN A 161 25.98 -25.51 48.07
CA GLN A 161 25.41 -26.04 49.30
C GLN A 161 26.07 -27.37 49.65
N THR A 162 26.78 -27.41 50.78
CA THR A 162 27.20 -28.62 51.50
C THR A 162 26.24 -28.94 52.64
#